data_AF-A0A831T3N2-F1
#
_entry.id   AF-A0A831T3N2-F1
#
_cell.length_a   1.000
_cell.length_b   1.000
_cell.length_c   1.000
_cell.angle_alpha   90.00
_cell.angle_beta   90.00
_cell.angle_gamma   90.00
#
_symmetry.space_group_name_H-M   'P 1'
#
loop_
_entity.id
_entity.type
_entity.pdbx_description
1 polymer ?
#
loop_
_entity_poly.entity_id
_entity_poly.type
_entity_poly.pdbx_seq_one_letter_code
_entity_poly.pdbx_strand_id
1 'polypeptide(L)' 'MIIDFKDIRHLIPAYIFNEYGQLTGNYVFFDQIVCVSENGRIQIWLNREAYELKDPERLICDYDEKALRGLA' A
#
# COMPACT_ATOMS: atom_id res chain seq x y z
N MET A 1 -7.01 10.79 0.73
CA MET A 1 -8.04 10.08 1.52
C MET A 1 -7.44 8.76 2.00
N ILE A 2 -7.53 8.46 3.31
CA ILE A 2 -7.13 7.15 3.84
C ILE A 2 -8.20 6.13 3.46
N ILE A 3 -7.79 5.00 2.90
CA ILE A 3 -8.64 3.89 2.45
C ILE A 3 -8.31 2.68 3.31
N ASP A 4 -9.30 1.86 3.66
CA ASP A 4 -9.04 0.59 4.33
C ASP A 4 -8.30 -0.35 3.37
N PHE A 5 -7.21 -0.95 3.82
CA PHE A 5 -6.44 -1.91 3.03
C PHE A 5 -7.31 -3.06 2.54
N LYS A 6 -8.32 -3.50 3.32
CA LYS A 6 -9.25 -4.57 2.91
C LYS A 6 -10.00 -4.24 1.63
N ASP A 7 -10.34 -2.97 1.43
CA ASP A 7 -11.12 -2.51 0.28
C ASP A 7 -10.30 -2.54 -1.01
N ILE A 8 -8.97 -2.40 -0.92
CA ILE A 8 -8.09 -2.42 -2.10
C ILE A 8 -7.24 -3.69 -2.21
N ARG A 9 -7.25 -4.56 -1.18
CA ARG A 9 -6.44 -5.79 -1.14
C ARG A 9 -6.62 -6.67 -2.37
N HIS A 10 -7.84 -6.76 -2.88
CA HIS A 10 -8.16 -7.57 -4.06
C HIS A 10 -7.61 -6.98 -5.37
N LEU A 11 -7.29 -5.69 -5.37
CA LEU A 11 -6.70 -4.99 -6.51
C LEU A 11 -5.18 -5.06 -6.53
N ILE A 12 -4.57 -5.44 -5.40
CA ILE A 12 -3.11 -5.51 -5.25
C ILE A 12 -2.65 -6.92 -5.60
N PRO A 13 -1.65 -7.07 -6.48
CA PRO A 13 -1.14 -8.39 -6.85
C PRO A 13 -0.60 -9.17 -5.64
N ALA A 14 -0.88 -10.47 -5.60
CA ALA A 14 -0.53 -11.34 -4.46
C ALA A 14 0.98 -11.49 -4.23
N TYR A 15 1.83 -11.23 -5.24
CA TYR A 15 3.29 -11.39 -5.16
C TYR A 15 4.00 -10.31 -4.35
N ILE A 16 3.27 -9.34 -3.82
CA ILE A 16 3.82 -8.24 -3.04
C ILE A 16 4.09 -8.70 -1.62
N PHE A 17 3.19 -9.48 -1.02
CA PHE A 17 3.40 -10.06 0.30
C PHE A 17 3.87 -11.51 0.16
N ASN A 18 5.02 -11.86 0.76
CA ASN A 18 5.35 -13.28 0.91
C ASN A 18 4.48 -13.91 2.02
N GLU A 19 4.56 -15.23 2.18
CA GLU A 19 3.83 -16.01 3.18
C GLU A 19 4.11 -15.61 4.65
N TYR A 20 5.14 -14.79 4.88
CA TYR A 20 5.53 -14.23 6.17
C TYR A 20 5.16 -12.74 6.33
N GLY A 21 4.49 -12.14 5.34
CA GLY A 21 4.19 -10.72 5.33
C GLY A 21 5.44 -9.84 5.27
N GLN A 22 6.54 -10.29 4.65
CA GLN A 22 7.73 -9.45 4.46
C GLN A 22 7.65 -8.70 3.13
N LEU A 23 7.92 -7.39 3.21
CA LEU A 23 8.26 -6.57 2.06
C LEU A 23 9.59 -5.90 2.34
N THR A 24 10.52 -5.93 1.36
CA THR A 24 11.79 -5.17 1.42
C THR A 24 12.64 -5.39 2.68
N GLY A 25 12.50 -6.53 3.37
CA GLY A 25 13.22 -6.83 4.61
C GLY A 25 12.56 -6.30 5.88
N ASN A 26 11.42 -5.62 5.77
CA ASN A 26 10.58 -5.19 6.90
C ASN A 26 9.47 -6.20 7.16
N TYR A 27 9.20 -6.46 8.44
CA TYR A 27 8.01 -7.20 8.85
C TYR A 27 6.78 -6.32 8.64
N VAL A 28 5.82 -6.80 7.85
CA VAL A 28 4.56 -6.10 7.62
C VAL A 28 3.48 -6.68 8.53
N PHE A 29 2.89 -5.81 9.34
CA PHE A 29 1.71 -6.13 10.12
C PHE A 29 0.48 -5.61 9.36
N PHE A 30 -0.40 -6.51 8.92
CA PHE A 30 -1.55 -6.16 8.07
C PHE A 30 -2.47 -5.10 8.69
N ASP A 31 -2.58 -5.07 10.02
CA ASP A 31 -3.36 -4.10 10.79
C ASP A 31 -2.70 -2.72 10.87
N GLN A 32 -1.41 -2.61 10.54
CA GLN A 32 -0.67 -1.35 10.52
C GLN A 32 -0.62 -0.71 9.14
N ILE A 33 -0.85 -1.48 8.06
CA ILE A 33 -0.79 -0.97 6.69
C ILE A 33 -1.73 0.22 6.53
N VAL A 34 -1.20 1.31 5.95
CA VAL A 34 -1.98 2.50 5.64
C VAL A 34 -2.07 2.65 4.13
N CYS A 35 -3.30 2.75 3.62
CA CYS A 35 -3.54 3.01 2.21
C CYS A 35 -4.07 4.41 2.01
N VAL A 36 -3.55 5.11 1.03
CA VAL A 36 -3.90 6.51 0.77
C VAL A 36 -4.13 6.70 -0.72
N SER A 37 -5.32 7.18 -1.10
CA SER A 37 -5.55 7.76 -2.43
C SER A 37 -5.32 9.26 -2.38
N GLU A 38 -4.28 9.73 -3.05
CA GLU A 38 -3.94 11.14 -3.17
C GLU A 38 -3.38 11.43 -4.57
N ASN A 39 -3.75 12.57 -5.15
CA ASN A 39 -3.28 13.02 -6.46
C ASN A 39 -3.51 11.99 -7.60
N GLY A 40 -4.59 11.21 -7.52
CA GLY A 40 -4.91 10.15 -8.50
C GLY A 40 -4.02 8.92 -8.39
N ARG A 41 -3.33 8.75 -7.27
CA ARG A 41 -2.45 7.61 -6.99
C ARG A 41 -2.87 6.90 -5.72
N ILE A 42 -2.76 5.59 -5.70
CA ILE A 42 -2.97 4.75 -4.52
C ILE A 42 -1.62 4.32 -3.99
N GLN A 43 -1.29 4.85 -2.81
CA GLN A 43 -0.06 4.54 -2.09
C GLN A 43 -0.36 3.61 -0.92
N ILE A 44 0.53 2.64 -0.72
CA ILE A 44 0.43 1.66 0.36
C ILE A 44 1.69 1.80 1.20
N TRP A 45 1.51 2.12 2.47
CA TRP A 45 2.58 2.39 3.41
C TRP A 45 2.62 1.30 4.46
N LEU A 46 3.83 0.97 4.91
CA LEU A 46 4.06 -0.02 5.97
C LEU A 46 3.25 0.28 7.23
N ASN A 47 3.22 1.56 7.60
CA ASN A 47 2.47 2.06 8.74
C ASN A 47 2.18 3.57 8.60
N ARG A 48 1.44 4.11 9.57
CA ARG A 48 1.07 5.53 9.61
C ARG A 48 2.29 6.46 9.74
N GLU A 49 3.28 6.07 10.53
CA GLU A 49 4.52 6.85 10.69
C GLU A 49 5.25 7.02 9.34
N ALA A 50 5.39 5.93 8.58
CA ALA A 50 5.99 5.95 7.24
C ALA A 50 5.27 6.91 6.30
N TYR A 51 3.93 6.92 6.34
CA TYR A 51 3.13 7.84 5.55
C TYR A 51 3.31 9.30 5.97
N GLU A 52 3.30 9.58 7.27
CA GLU A 52 3.44 10.94 7.81
C GLU A 52 4.84 11.52 7.54
N LEU A 53 5.88 10.70 7.64
CA LEU A 53 7.26 11.05 7.32
C LEU A 53 7.57 11.02 5.82
N LYS A 54 6.66 10.48 5.00
CA LYS A 54 6.86 10.20 3.56
C LYS A 54 8.15 9.41 3.31
N ASP A 55 8.39 8.39 4.14
CA ASP A 55 9.60 7.55 4.09
C ASP A 55 9.57 6.56 2.91
N PRO A 56 10.35 6.78 1.84
CA PRO A 56 10.30 5.96 0.64
C PRO A 56 10.77 4.52 0.87
N GLU A 57 11.57 4.24 1.91
CA GLU A 57 12.00 2.86 2.21
C GLU A 57 10.88 2.00 2.80
N ARG A 58 9.84 2.66 3.32
CA ARG A 58 8.65 2.04 3.92
C ARG A 58 7.39 2.21 3.07
N LEU A 59 7.55 2.72 1.84
CA LEU A 59 6.52 2.70 0.81
C LEU A 59 6.47 1.31 0.19
N ILE A 60 5.36 0.61 0.38
CA ILE A 60 5.15 -0.73 -0.16
C ILE A 60 4.88 -0.65 -1.67
N CYS A 61 3.94 0.20 -2.06
CA CYS A 61 3.56 0.40 -3.47
C CYS A 61 3.04 1.80 -3.72
N ASP A 62 3.16 2.22 -4.98
CA ASP A 62 2.54 3.44 -5.50
C ASP A 62 1.98 3.16 -6.90
N TYR A 63 0.66 3.09 -6.99
CA TYR A 63 -0.07 2.81 -8.22
C TYR A 63 -0.78 4.03 -8.76
N ASP A 64 -0.92 4.11 -10.08
CA ASP A 64 -1.94 4.96 -10.68
C ASP A 64 -3.33 4.41 -10.33
N GLU A 65 -4.21 5.27 -9.81
CA GLU A 65 -5.53 4.86 -9.32
C GLU A 65 -6.42 4.32 -10.44
N LYS A 66 -6.31 4.86 -11.65
CA LYS A 66 -7.13 4.44 -12.79
C LYS A 66 -6.70 3.07 -13.29
N ALA A 67 -5.38 2.86 -13.42
CA ALA A 67 -4.81 1.57 -13.77
C ALA A 67 -5.21 0.47 -12.76
N LEU A 68 -5.16 0.78 -11.46
CA LEU A 68 -5.50 -0.17 -10.41
C LEU A 68 -7.00 -0.54 -10.42
N ARG A 69 -7.88 0.43 -10.73
CA ARG A 69 -9.34 0.21 -10.81
C ARG A 69 -9.81 -0.34 -12.15
N GLY A 70 -8.90 -0.59 -13.11
CA GLY A 70 -9.26 -1.04 -14.45
C GLY A 70 -10.02 0.00 -15.29
N LEU A 71 -9.92 1.28 -14.92
CA LEU A 71 -10.49 2.41 -15.66
C LEU A 71 -9.43 2.88 -16.67
N ALA A 72 -9.36 2.24 -17.83
CA ALA A 72 -8.53 2.70 -18.95
C ALA A 72 -9.12 3.96 -19.61
#